data_AF-A0A0L7L7B2-F1
#
_entry.id   AF-A0A0L7L7B2-F1
#
_cell.length_a   1.000
_cell.length_b   1.000
_cell.length_c   1.000
_cell.angle_alpha   90.00
_cell.angle_beta   90.00
_cell.angle_gamma   90.00
#
_symmetry.space_group_name_H-M   'P 1'
#
loop_
_entity.id
_entity.type
_entity.pdbx_description
1 polymer ?
#
loop_
_entity_poly.entity_id
_entity_poly.type
_entity_poly.pdbx_seq_one_letter_code
_entity_poly.pdbx_strand_id
1 'polypeptide(L)'
;MTKSAIRSWSNAKGEGKLFSMDLCDESGEIRATAFRNECEKFYDMIQVDKVYYISRGQLKTANKQFSNLKNDYEMTFGSETVVAECTEDASSVPTIKYDFVAINEIGNKTPDSLLDVIGVCKGAADVQELTARSTGKLLKKREVTLVDSSGGAGSRLTEFNGSKSLSCLSSSMVRLNPDLPEAHKLRGWYDNGGADMELVNISANLLGVLTFMFVDNAVYKACPQEQCNKKLF
;
A
#
# COMPACT_ATOMS: atom_id res chain seq x y z
N MET A 1 -12.40 2.15 -2.17
CA MET A 1 -12.53 2.27 -3.64
C MET A 1 -11.50 3.21 -4.22
N THR A 2 -10.75 2.74 -5.22
CA THR A 2 -9.59 3.46 -5.80
C THR A 2 -10.01 4.22 -7.05
N LYS A 3 -9.29 5.30 -7.37
CA LYS A 3 -9.33 5.98 -8.68
C LYS A 3 -7.89 6.22 -9.12
N SER A 4 -7.54 5.79 -10.32
CA SER A 4 -6.18 5.98 -10.85
C SER A 4 -5.97 7.42 -11.32
N ALA A 5 -4.70 7.85 -11.36
CA ALA A 5 -4.31 8.98 -12.20
C ALA A 5 -4.60 8.66 -13.69
N ILE A 6 -4.72 9.71 -14.51
CA ILE A 6 -4.79 9.55 -15.97
C ILE A 6 -3.48 8.94 -16.47
N ARG A 7 -3.60 7.89 -17.28
CA ARG A 7 -2.47 7.23 -17.94
C ARG A 7 -2.62 7.33 -19.46
N SER A 8 -1.54 7.67 -20.14
CA SER A 8 -1.48 7.67 -21.60
C SER A 8 -0.89 6.36 -22.14
N TRP A 9 -1.34 5.96 -23.33
CA TRP A 9 -0.82 4.81 -24.06
C TRP A 9 -0.68 5.17 -25.55
N SER A 10 0.30 4.55 -26.21
CA SER A 10 0.51 4.64 -27.65
C SER A 10 0.99 3.28 -28.16
N ASN A 11 0.36 2.75 -29.20
CA ASN A 11 0.69 1.49 -29.83
C ASN A 11 0.34 1.53 -31.33
N ALA A 12 0.60 0.43 -32.06
CA ALA A 12 0.33 0.36 -33.50
C ALA A 12 -1.14 0.60 -33.89
N LYS A 13 -2.10 0.46 -32.97
CA LYS A 13 -3.54 0.70 -33.18
C LYS A 13 -3.96 2.12 -32.82
N GLY A 14 -3.02 2.98 -32.43
CA GLY A 14 -3.22 4.38 -32.12
C GLY A 14 -2.77 4.75 -30.71
N GLU A 15 -3.19 5.92 -30.27
CA GLU A 15 -2.88 6.47 -28.96
C GLU A 15 -4.15 6.88 -28.21
N GLY A 16 -3.99 7.14 -26.92
CA GLY A 16 -5.06 7.67 -26.09
C GLY A 16 -4.67 7.77 -24.63
N LYS A 17 -5.65 8.13 -23.83
CA LYS A 17 -5.55 8.17 -22.37
C LYS A 17 -6.69 7.38 -21.74
N LEU A 18 -6.49 6.98 -20.50
CA LEU A 18 -7.49 6.30 -19.70
C LEU A 18 -7.33 6.63 -18.22
N PHE A 19 -8.39 6.42 -17.48
CA PHE A 19 -8.31 6.21 -16.04
C PHE A 19 -9.21 5.03 -15.67
N SER A 20 -8.85 4.35 -14.59
CA SER A 20 -9.65 3.27 -14.02
C SER A 20 -10.04 3.60 -12.59
N MET A 21 -11.13 3.01 -12.15
CA MET A 21 -11.61 3.08 -10.77
C MET A 21 -12.13 1.72 -10.36
N ASP A 22 -12.00 1.41 -9.08
CA ASP A 22 -12.68 0.25 -8.50
C ASP A 22 -14.00 0.77 -7.90
N LEU A 23 -15.11 0.10 -8.20
CA LEU A 23 -16.48 0.36 -7.72
C LEU A 23 -16.94 -0.78 -6.80
N CYS A 24 -17.72 -0.47 -5.76
CA CYS A 24 -18.20 -1.45 -4.79
C CYS A 24 -19.64 -1.14 -4.39
N ASP A 25 -20.43 -2.20 -4.27
CA ASP A 25 -21.76 -2.22 -3.70
C ASP A 25 -21.93 -3.46 -2.80
N GLU A 26 -23.15 -3.71 -2.30
CA GLU A 26 -23.42 -4.85 -1.41
C GLU A 26 -23.10 -6.22 -2.03
N SER A 27 -23.08 -6.32 -3.36
CA SER A 27 -22.84 -7.56 -4.10
C SER A 27 -21.35 -7.85 -4.33
N GLY A 28 -20.50 -6.82 -4.29
CA GLY A 28 -19.06 -6.95 -4.42
C GLY A 28 -18.40 -5.80 -5.16
N GLU A 29 -17.21 -6.08 -5.69
CA GLU A 29 -16.36 -5.08 -6.33
C GLU A 29 -16.25 -5.30 -7.84
N ILE A 30 -16.17 -4.21 -8.61
CA ILE A 30 -15.93 -4.26 -10.05
C ILE A 30 -15.01 -3.11 -10.48
N ARG A 31 -14.10 -3.37 -11.42
CA ARG A 31 -13.27 -2.33 -12.01
C ARG A 31 -13.99 -1.68 -13.18
N ALA A 32 -14.04 -0.36 -13.23
CA ALA A 32 -14.49 0.41 -14.37
C ALA A 32 -13.33 1.20 -15.00
N THR A 33 -13.27 1.25 -16.33
CA THR A 33 -12.25 2.01 -17.07
C THR A 33 -12.90 2.93 -18.10
N ALA A 34 -12.50 4.19 -18.12
CA ALA A 34 -12.89 5.16 -19.14
C ALA A 34 -11.69 5.47 -20.04
N PHE A 35 -11.87 5.37 -21.36
CA PHE A 35 -10.83 5.62 -22.36
C PHE A 35 -11.11 6.92 -23.11
N ARG A 36 -10.08 7.51 -23.72
CA ARG A 36 -10.19 8.61 -24.70
C ARG A 36 -11.13 9.75 -24.24
N ASN A 37 -12.25 9.94 -24.93
CA ASN A 37 -13.19 11.03 -24.67
C ASN A 37 -13.92 10.85 -23.33
N GLU A 38 -14.27 9.60 -22.99
CA GLU A 38 -14.89 9.25 -21.73
C GLU A 38 -13.93 9.49 -20.56
N CYS A 39 -12.63 9.34 -20.78
CA CYS A 39 -11.63 9.71 -19.78
C CYS A 39 -11.73 11.20 -19.44
N GLU A 40 -11.80 12.09 -20.43
CA GLU A 40 -11.94 13.53 -20.20
C GLU A 40 -13.26 13.89 -19.53
N LYS A 41 -14.35 13.30 -20.04
CA LYS A 41 -15.71 13.58 -19.58
C LYS A 41 -15.92 13.23 -18.11
N PHE A 42 -15.42 12.07 -17.68
CA PHE A 42 -15.77 11.51 -16.36
C PHE A 42 -14.68 11.69 -15.30
N TYR A 43 -13.46 12.09 -15.68
CA TYR A 43 -12.37 12.17 -14.71
C TYR A 43 -12.69 13.15 -13.58
N ASP A 44 -13.01 14.41 -13.88
CA ASP A 44 -13.24 15.40 -12.82
C ASP A 44 -14.60 15.22 -12.11
N MET A 45 -15.57 14.63 -12.80
CA MET A 45 -16.91 14.33 -12.28
C MET A 45 -16.88 13.27 -11.17
N ILE A 46 -16.07 12.21 -11.34
CA ILE A 46 -16.03 11.09 -10.41
C ILE A 46 -14.97 11.33 -9.35
N GLN A 47 -15.41 11.47 -8.10
CA GLN A 47 -14.56 11.68 -6.93
C GLN A 47 -14.55 10.43 -6.06
N VAL A 48 -13.42 10.20 -5.40
CA VAL A 48 -13.30 9.12 -4.42
C VAL A 48 -14.21 9.42 -3.23
N ASP A 49 -14.74 8.38 -2.58
CA ASP A 49 -15.64 8.48 -1.42
C ASP A 49 -17.03 9.07 -1.68
N LYS A 50 -17.41 9.20 -2.95
CA LYS A 50 -18.78 9.54 -3.35
C LYS A 50 -19.51 8.34 -3.93
N VAL A 51 -20.84 8.39 -3.85
CA VAL A 51 -21.73 7.36 -4.38
C VAL A 51 -22.30 7.81 -5.71
N TYR A 52 -22.32 6.92 -6.70
CA TYR A 52 -22.79 7.22 -8.05
C TYR A 52 -23.74 6.16 -8.58
N TYR A 53 -24.78 6.59 -9.29
CA TYR A 53 -25.53 5.76 -10.21
C TYR A 53 -24.80 5.71 -11.55
N ILE A 54 -24.40 4.52 -11.96
CA ILE A 54 -23.71 4.28 -13.24
C ILE A 54 -24.58 3.35 -14.08
N SER A 55 -24.89 3.77 -15.30
CA SER A 55 -25.69 2.95 -16.22
C SER A 55 -25.09 2.96 -17.63
N ARG A 56 -25.47 1.94 -18.42
CA ARG A 56 -25.05 1.75 -19.83
C ARG A 56 -23.54 1.55 -20.04
N GLY A 57 -22.84 1.11 -18.99
CA GLY A 57 -21.46 0.64 -19.09
C GLY A 57 -21.38 -0.71 -19.83
N GLN A 58 -20.29 -0.93 -20.56
CA GLN A 58 -20.06 -2.16 -21.32
C GLN A 58 -19.26 -3.14 -20.48
N LEU A 59 -19.72 -4.38 -20.32
CA LEU A 59 -18.99 -5.41 -19.59
C LEU A 59 -18.11 -6.22 -20.54
N LYS A 60 -16.89 -6.54 -20.08
CA LYS A 60 -15.95 -7.44 -20.74
C LYS A 60 -15.27 -8.30 -19.70
N THR A 61 -14.65 -9.40 -20.12
CA THR A 61 -13.84 -10.24 -19.23
C THR A 61 -12.72 -9.41 -18.60
N ALA A 62 -12.56 -9.53 -17.29
CA ALA A 62 -11.56 -8.80 -16.52
C ALA A 62 -10.15 -9.15 -16.98
N ASN A 63 -9.32 -8.15 -17.21
CA ASN A 63 -7.91 -8.39 -17.46
C ASN A 63 -7.17 -8.51 -16.12
N LYS A 64 -7.06 -9.73 -15.60
CA LYS A 64 -6.41 -10.05 -14.33
C LYS A 64 -4.90 -9.72 -14.29
N GLN A 65 -4.28 -9.40 -15.43
CA GLN A 65 -2.91 -8.88 -15.45
C GLN A 65 -2.83 -7.44 -14.91
N PHE A 66 -3.94 -6.71 -14.92
CA PHE A 66 -4.00 -5.29 -14.53
C PHE A 66 -4.95 -5.02 -13.36
N SER A 67 -5.74 -6.00 -12.93
CA SER A 67 -6.70 -5.89 -11.83
C SER A 67 -6.52 -6.99 -10.80
N ASN A 68 -6.48 -6.62 -9.53
CA ASN A 68 -6.43 -7.54 -8.39
C ASN A 68 -7.83 -7.93 -7.88
N LEU A 69 -8.89 -7.40 -8.48
CA LEU A 69 -10.26 -7.71 -8.07
C LEU A 69 -10.62 -9.16 -8.43
N LYS A 70 -11.38 -9.82 -7.55
CA LYS A 70 -11.83 -11.21 -7.77
C LYS A 70 -12.86 -11.34 -8.90
N ASN A 71 -13.59 -10.27 -9.21
CA ASN A 71 -14.65 -10.26 -10.23
C ASN A 71 -14.14 -10.63 -11.64
N ASP A 72 -14.81 -11.59 -12.30
CA ASP A 72 -14.43 -12.11 -13.62
C ASP A 72 -14.70 -11.12 -14.77
N TYR A 73 -15.43 -10.05 -14.48
CA TYR A 73 -15.75 -9.00 -15.44
C TYR A 73 -15.22 -7.64 -14.99
N GLU A 74 -14.95 -6.77 -15.96
CA GLU A 74 -14.68 -5.35 -15.76
C GLU A 74 -15.57 -4.52 -16.68
N MET A 75 -15.91 -3.32 -16.22
CA MET A 75 -16.75 -2.37 -16.94
C MET A 75 -15.88 -1.40 -17.74
N THR A 76 -16.34 -1.05 -18.95
CA THR A 76 -15.76 0.00 -19.79
C THR A 76 -16.82 1.05 -20.06
N PHE A 77 -16.47 2.32 -19.85
CA PHE A 77 -17.36 3.43 -20.18
C PHE A 77 -17.31 3.67 -21.70
N GLY A 78 -18.49 3.66 -22.33
CA GLY A 78 -18.69 4.10 -23.71
C GLY A 78 -19.47 5.42 -23.80
N SER A 79 -19.78 5.83 -25.03
CA SER A 79 -20.46 7.09 -25.34
C SER A 79 -21.83 7.24 -24.70
N GLU A 80 -22.55 6.12 -24.51
CA GLU A 80 -23.88 6.09 -23.88
C GLU A 80 -23.83 5.99 -22.36
N THR A 81 -22.66 5.88 -21.75
CA THR A 81 -22.55 5.76 -20.29
C THR A 81 -23.10 7.00 -19.63
N VAL A 82 -23.94 6.79 -18.62
CA VAL A 82 -24.50 7.85 -17.78
C VAL A 82 -24.00 7.64 -16.36
N VAL A 83 -23.46 8.71 -15.78
CA VAL A 83 -22.98 8.76 -14.40
C VAL A 83 -23.69 9.92 -13.71
N ALA A 84 -24.34 9.64 -12.58
CA ALA A 84 -25.00 10.65 -11.76
C ALA A 84 -24.59 10.45 -10.29
N GLU A 85 -24.22 11.53 -9.60
CA GLU A 85 -23.92 11.49 -8.16
C GLU A 85 -25.21 11.22 -7.37
N CYS A 86 -25.16 10.29 -6.43
CA CYS A 86 -26.26 10.04 -5.51
C CYS A 86 -26.17 11.04 -4.34
N THR A 87 -27.17 11.91 -4.22
CA THR A 87 -27.27 12.91 -3.14
C THR A 87 -28.24 12.52 -2.02
N GLU A 88 -28.89 11.36 -2.14
CA GLU A 88 -29.80 10.80 -1.14
C GLU A 88 -29.03 9.95 -0.12
N ASP A 89 -29.69 9.55 0.98
CA ASP A 89 -29.10 8.69 2.01
C ASP A 89 -28.66 7.34 1.41
N ALA A 90 -27.38 7.23 1.06
CA ALA A 90 -26.76 6.04 0.50
C ALA A 90 -26.44 4.99 1.57
N SER A 91 -27.32 4.81 2.57
CA SER A 91 -27.12 3.88 3.68
C SER A 91 -27.02 2.41 3.26
N SER A 92 -27.49 2.07 2.05
CA SER A 92 -27.36 0.76 1.42
C SER A 92 -26.04 0.57 0.66
N VAL A 93 -25.18 1.58 0.55
CA VAL A 93 -23.87 1.40 -0.08
C VAL A 93 -22.86 1.05 1.00
N PRO A 94 -22.18 -0.11 0.90
CA PRO A 94 -21.22 -0.52 1.91
C PRO A 94 -20.11 0.52 2.02
N THR A 95 -19.96 1.05 3.22
CA THR A 95 -18.82 1.88 3.58
C THR A 95 -17.58 1.00 3.62
N ILE A 96 -16.44 1.53 3.17
CA ILE A 96 -15.17 0.81 3.19
C ILE A 96 -14.86 0.41 4.64
N LYS A 97 -14.88 -0.89 4.91
CA LYS A 97 -14.45 -1.45 6.19
C LYS A 97 -12.95 -1.69 6.12
N TYR A 98 -12.24 -1.25 7.14
CA TYR A 98 -10.81 -1.46 7.29
C TYR A 98 -10.56 -2.55 8.34
N ASP A 99 -9.66 -3.48 8.05
CA ASP A 99 -9.17 -4.46 9.02
C ASP A 99 -7.73 -4.11 9.42
N PHE A 100 -7.59 -3.04 10.20
CA PHE A 100 -6.29 -2.46 10.51
C PHE A 100 -5.42 -3.40 11.34
N VAL A 101 -4.23 -3.69 10.83
CA VAL A 101 -3.18 -4.41 11.55
C VAL A 101 -2.26 -3.41 12.23
N ALA A 102 -2.03 -3.62 13.53
CA ALA A 102 -1.09 -2.82 14.31
C ALA A 102 0.33 -2.94 13.75
N ILE A 103 1.09 -1.85 13.78
CA ILE A 103 2.41 -1.78 13.14
C ILE A 103 3.37 -2.83 13.71
N ASN A 104 3.34 -3.07 15.03
CA ASN A 104 4.15 -4.09 15.69
C ASN A 104 3.80 -5.54 15.30
N GLU A 105 2.59 -5.80 14.78
CA GLU A 105 2.14 -7.14 14.39
C GLU A 105 2.48 -7.51 12.94
N ILE A 106 2.88 -6.54 12.12
CA ILE A 106 3.23 -6.76 10.69
C ILE A 106 4.34 -7.81 10.57
N GLY A 107 5.31 -7.81 11.50
CA GLY A 107 6.39 -8.79 11.53
C GLY A 107 5.92 -10.25 11.61
N ASN A 108 4.73 -10.48 12.17
CA ASN A 108 4.15 -11.82 12.32
C ASN A 108 3.28 -12.24 11.13
N LYS A 109 2.98 -11.33 10.20
CA LYS A 109 2.20 -11.64 9.00
C LYS A 109 3.06 -12.36 7.96
N THR A 110 2.40 -13.14 7.11
CA THR A 110 3.05 -13.86 6.01
C THR A 110 3.52 -12.86 4.96
N PRO A 111 4.69 -13.08 4.33
CA PRO A 111 5.09 -12.33 3.13
C PRO A 111 3.96 -12.34 2.08
N ASP A 112 3.89 -11.26 1.28
CA ASP A 112 2.90 -11.04 0.22
C ASP A 112 1.43 -10.91 0.67
N SER A 113 1.14 -10.91 1.97
CA SER A 113 -0.19 -10.61 2.48
C SER A 113 -0.59 -9.14 2.24
N LEU A 114 -1.86 -8.92 1.89
CA LEU A 114 -2.44 -7.58 1.82
C LEU A 114 -2.92 -7.20 3.21
N LEU A 115 -2.49 -6.03 3.68
CA LEU A 115 -2.76 -5.53 5.03
C LEU A 115 -3.30 -4.11 4.94
N ASP A 116 -4.31 -3.81 5.76
CA ASP A 116 -4.73 -2.44 6.03
C ASP A 116 -3.92 -1.92 7.21
N VAL A 117 -3.32 -0.73 7.08
CA VAL A 117 -2.50 -0.12 8.13
C VAL A 117 -2.85 1.34 8.25
N ILE A 118 -2.92 1.82 9.50
CA ILE A 118 -3.14 3.22 9.84
C ILE A 118 -2.07 3.67 10.83
N GLY A 119 -1.56 4.89 10.65
CA GLY A 119 -0.51 5.44 11.49
C GLY A 119 -0.25 6.91 11.20
N VAL A 120 0.44 7.58 12.13
CA VAL A 120 0.90 8.96 11.98
C VAL A 120 2.22 8.96 11.21
N CYS A 121 2.30 9.80 10.17
CA CYS A 121 3.54 10.01 9.43
C CYS A 121 4.52 10.84 10.27
N LYS A 122 5.56 10.21 10.81
CA LYS A 122 6.63 10.87 11.59
C LYS A 122 7.75 11.41 10.70
N GLY A 123 7.87 10.93 9.46
CA GLY A 123 8.84 11.42 8.51
C GLY A 123 8.64 10.89 7.10
N ALA A 124 9.08 11.67 6.10
CA ALA A 124 9.11 11.27 4.70
C ALA A 124 10.45 11.66 4.10
N ALA A 125 11.12 10.71 3.45
CA ALA A 125 12.37 10.95 2.76
C ALA A 125 12.16 11.65 1.41
N ASP A 126 13.26 12.10 0.81
CA ASP A 126 13.26 12.63 -0.55
C ASP A 126 12.87 11.56 -1.58
N VAL A 127 12.32 12.01 -2.70
CA VAL A 127 11.98 11.11 -3.82
C VAL A 127 13.28 10.67 -4.49
N GLN A 128 13.46 9.36 -4.59
CA GLN A 128 14.54 8.71 -5.30
C GLN A 128 14.05 8.22 -6.66
N GLU A 129 14.90 8.31 -7.68
CA GLU A 129 14.67 7.67 -8.98
C GLU A 129 15.41 6.33 -9.02
N LEU A 130 14.70 5.29 -9.43
CA LEU A 130 15.20 3.93 -9.51
C LEU A 130 14.93 3.37 -10.89
N THR A 131 15.87 2.65 -11.46
CA THR A 131 15.66 1.93 -12.72
C THR A 131 15.20 0.50 -12.42
N ALA A 132 14.03 0.11 -12.93
CA ALA A 132 13.51 -1.24 -12.79
C ALA A 132 14.41 -2.23 -13.54
N ARG A 133 15.06 -3.14 -12.81
CA ARG A 133 16.00 -4.12 -13.39
C ARG A 133 15.40 -4.99 -14.50
N SER A 134 14.10 -5.30 -14.42
CA SER A 134 13.39 -6.15 -15.38
C SER A 134 12.99 -5.45 -16.67
N THR A 135 12.66 -4.15 -16.60
CA THR A 135 12.04 -3.41 -17.72
C THR A 135 12.86 -2.22 -18.20
N GLY A 136 13.92 -1.85 -17.49
CA GLY A 136 14.71 -0.63 -17.75
C GLY A 136 13.95 0.67 -17.45
N LYS A 137 12.72 0.61 -16.94
CA LYS A 137 11.87 1.78 -16.71
C LYS A 137 12.33 2.58 -15.49
N LEU A 138 12.36 3.91 -15.60
CA LEU A 138 12.52 4.82 -14.47
C LEU A 138 11.26 4.83 -13.58
N LEU A 139 11.46 4.56 -12.30
CA LEU A 139 10.46 4.54 -11.23
C LEU A 139 10.83 5.60 -10.19
N LYS A 140 9.81 6.22 -9.58
CA LYS A 140 9.98 7.11 -8.44
C LYS A 140 9.62 6.37 -7.16
N LYS A 141 10.50 6.42 -6.17
CA LYS A 141 10.30 5.82 -4.85
C LYS A 141 10.43 6.90 -3.79
N ARG A 142 9.55 6.88 -2.79
CA ARG A 142 9.65 7.70 -1.58
C ARG A 142 9.45 6.80 -0.37
N GLU A 143 10.29 6.98 0.64
CA GLU A 143 10.16 6.25 1.91
C GLU A 143 9.40 7.10 2.93
N VAL A 144 8.50 6.47 3.67
CA VAL A 144 7.69 7.10 4.70
C VAL A 144 7.84 6.30 5.99
N THR A 145 7.89 7.02 7.11
CA THR A 145 7.89 6.48 8.47
C THR A 145 6.52 6.65 9.08
N LEU A 146 5.85 5.53 9.34
CA LEU A 146 4.58 5.50 10.07
C LEU A 146 4.81 5.03 11.50
N VAL A 147 4.06 5.60 12.43
CA VAL A 147 4.03 5.17 13.83
C VAL A 147 2.58 5.07 14.30
N ASP A 148 2.31 4.16 15.23
CA ASP A 148 1.00 4.00 15.85
C ASP A 148 1.14 3.86 17.37
N SER A 149 0.02 3.73 18.07
CA SER A 149 0.00 3.57 19.52
C SER A 149 0.60 2.24 20.03
N SER A 150 1.03 1.34 19.15
CA SER A 150 1.64 0.05 19.53
C SER A 150 3.13 0.18 19.91
N GLY A 151 3.72 1.36 19.73
CA GLY A 151 5.16 1.61 19.94
C GLY A 151 6.06 1.05 18.83
N GLY A 152 5.46 0.38 17.83
CA GLY A 152 6.14 -0.01 16.61
C GLY A 152 6.39 1.20 15.70
N ALA A 153 7.60 1.29 15.15
CA ALA A 153 7.90 2.24 14.09
C ALA A 153 7.94 1.52 12.75
N GLY A 154 6.94 1.76 11.93
CA GLY A 154 6.92 1.42 10.51
C GLY A 154 7.76 2.41 9.72
N SER A 155 9.02 2.62 10.09
CA SER A 155 10.03 3.26 9.26
C SER A 155 10.91 2.19 8.65
N ARG A 156 10.92 2.15 7.31
CA ARG A 156 11.82 1.39 6.43
C ARG A 156 11.25 0.06 5.95
N LEU A 157 10.88 0.02 4.67
CA LEU A 157 10.24 -1.15 4.08
C LEU A 157 10.71 -1.37 2.62
N THR A 158 11.86 -2.03 2.49
CA THR A 158 12.36 -2.68 1.26
C THR A 158 12.90 -4.07 1.62
N GLU A 159 12.62 -5.10 0.81
CA GLU A 159 13.43 -6.31 0.81
C GLU A 159 14.78 -6.02 0.15
N PHE A 160 15.78 -5.77 0.99
CA PHE A 160 17.17 -5.99 0.64
C PHE A 160 17.83 -6.56 1.90
N ASN A 161 18.13 -7.86 1.91
CA ASN A 161 18.81 -8.57 3.00
C ASN A 161 17.99 -8.83 4.29
N GLY A 162 16.74 -9.32 4.20
CA GLY A 162 16.11 -10.04 5.32
C GLY A 162 15.25 -9.24 6.31
N SER A 163 14.74 -8.05 5.95
CA SER A 163 13.76 -7.29 6.74
C SER A 163 12.35 -7.33 6.14
N LYS A 164 11.30 -7.46 6.96
CA LYS A 164 9.89 -7.52 6.51
C LYS A 164 9.36 -6.16 6.06
N SER A 165 8.70 -6.17 4.89
CA SER A 165 8.16 -5.11 4.01
C SER A 165 6.68 -4.65 4.14
N LEU A 166 6.31 -3.37 4.02
CA LEU A 166 5.05 -2.94 3.38
C LEU A 166 5.39 -2.15 2.12
N SER A 167 4.73 -2.45 1.01
CA SER A 167 4.89 -1.72 -0.25
C SER A 167 3.51 -1.36 -0.80
N CYS A 168 3.38 -0.13 -1.31
CA CYS A 168 2.16 0.26 -2.00
C CYS A 168 2.16 -0.37 -3.40
N LEU A 169 1.18 -1.23 -3.65
CA LEU A 169 0.85 -1.72 -4.98
C LEU A 169 0.11 -0.63 -5.76
N SER A 170 -0.05 -0.83 -7.07
CA SER A 170 -0.84 0.09 -7.90
C SER A 170 -2.32 0.20 -7.48
N SER A 171 -2.81 -0.79 -6.73
CA SER A 171 -4.15 -0.85 -6.15
C SER A 171 -4.22 -0.37 -4.69
N SER A 172 -3.08 -0.05 -4.05
CA SER A 172 -3.08 0.39 -2.66
C SER A 172 -3.76 1.75 -2.52
N MET A 173 -4.58 1.89 -1.48
CA MET A 173 -5.26 3.14 -1.15
C MET A 173 -4.51 3.86 -0.03
N VAL A 174 -4.04 5.07 -0.30
CA VAL A 174 -3.43 5.94 0.71
C VAL A 174 -4.36 7.13 0.94
N ARG A 175 -4.80 7.32 2.19
CA ARG A 175 -5.63 8.46 2.60
C ARG A 175 -4.86 9.32 3.57
N LEU A 176 -4.81 10.62 3.30
CA LEU A 176 -4.19 11.59 4.19
C LEU A 176 -5.27 12.13 5.13
N ASN A 177 -5.08 11.95 6.44
CA ASN A 177 -5.96 12.43 7.49
C ASN A 177 -7.45 12.09 7.25
N PRO A 178 -7.80 10.80 7.07
CA PRO A 178 -9.19 10.42 6.86
C PRO A 178 -10.03 10.73 8.09
N ASP A 179 -11.30 11.10 7.89
CA ASP A 179 -12.26 11.32 8.97
C ASP A 179 -12.78 9.96 9.49
N LEU A 180 -11.97 9.31 10.32
CA LEU A 180 -12.24 8.00 10.92
C LEU A 180 -11.97 8.06 12.43
N PRO A 181 -12.76 7.38 13.28
CA PRO A 181 -12.53 7.32 14.72
C PRO A 181 -11.11 6.89 15.09
N GLU A 182 -10.54 5.91 14.37
CA GLU A 182 -9.18 5.41 14.57
C GLU A 182 -8.13 6.46 14.25
N ALA A 183 -8.35 7.28 13.20
CA ALA A 183 -7.46 8.38 12.83
C ALA A 183 -7.46 9.48 13.89
N HIS A 184 -8.64 9.85 14.40
CA HIS A 184 -8.78 10.82 15.50
C HIS A 184 -8.12 10.32 16.78
N LYS A 185 -8.29 9.03 17.10
CA LYS A 185 -7.64 8.39 18.25
C LYS A 185 -6.11 8.42 18.12
N LEU A 186 -5.57 8.11 16.94
CA LEU A 186 -4.13 8.18 16.67
C LEU A 186 -3.60 9.61 16.76
N ARG A 187 -4.33 10.59 16.22
CA ARG A 187 -3.99 12.01 16.32
C ARG A 187 -3.89 12.43 17.79
N GLY A 188 -4.93 12.12 18.58
CA GLY A 188 -4.96 12.38 20.01
C GLY A 188 -3.81 11.70 20.76
N TRP A 189 -3.57 10.42 20.51
CA TRP A 189 -2.42 9.71 21.11
C TRP A 189 -1.09 10.38 20.78
N TYR A 190 -0.85 10.76 19.52
CA TYR A 190 0.40 11.36 19.11
C TYR A 190 0.61 12.75 19.74
N ASP A 191 -0.44 13.56 19.86
CA ASP A 191 -0.39 14.87 20.53
C ASP A 191 -0.15 14.75 22.05
N ASN A 192 -0.59 13.66 22.67
CA ASN A 192 -0.50 13.44 24.12
C ASN A 192 0.71 12.55 24.49
N GLY A 193 1.87 12.82 23.89
CA GLY A 193 3.15 12.17 24.23
C GLY A 193 3.55 10.99 23.34
N GLY A 194 2.70 10.55 22.40
CA GLY A 194 3.08 9.53 21.41
C GLY A 194 4.21 9.98 20.47
N ALA A 195 4.35 11.29 20.22
CA ALA A 195 5.42 11.86 19.41
C ALA A 195 6.84 11.53 19.95
N ASP A 196 6.96 11.52 21.29
CA ASP A 196 8.20 11.38 22.04
C ASP A 196 8.59 9.91 22.29
N MET A 197 7.72 8.96 21.92
CA MET A 197 7.98 7.54 22.13
C MET A 197 9.17 7.06 21.29
N GLU A 198 10.07 6.29 21.93
CA GLU A 198 11.17 5.62 21.25
C GLU A 198 10.65 4.55 20.29
N LEU A 199 11.29 4.47 19.13
CA LEU A 199 10.84 3.67 18.00
C LEU A 199 11.49 2.29 18.03
N VAL A 200 10.68 1.23 18.11
CA VAL A 200 11.16 -0.15 17.96
C VAL A 200 11.06 -0.57 16.50
N ASN A 201 12.19 -0.97 15.91
CA ASN A 201 12.24 -1.44 14.53
C ASN A 201 11.77 -2.90 14.43
N ILE A 202 10.77 -3.14 13.58
CA ILE A 202 10.13 -4.45 13.38
C ILE A 202 11.13 -5.51 12.86
N SER A 203 12.22 -5.09 12.20
CA SER A 203 13.23 -6.01 11.65
C SER A 203 14.16 -6.66 12.68
N ALA A 204 14.03 -6.36 13.97
CA ALA A 204 14.95 -6.85 15.00
C ALA A 204 14.69 -8.30 15.47
N ASN A 205 13.53 -8.89 15.14
CA ASN A 205 13.21 -10.28 15.51
C ASN A 205 13.63 -11.24 14.39
N LEU A 206 14.92 -11.58 14.34
CA LEU A 206 15.44 -12.58 13.42
C LEU A 206 15.13 -13.99 13.94
N LEU A 207 14.09 -14.65 13.40
CA LEU A 207 13.97 -16.11 13.47
C LEU A 207 14.84 -16.71 12.35
N GLY A 208 16.09 -17.02 12.68
CA GLY A 208 17.04 -17.66 11.76
C GLY A 208 17.22 -19.14 12.08
N VAL A 209 17.34 -19.98 11.05
CA VAL A 209 17.87 -21.35 11.19
C VAL A 209 19.37 -21.29 10.91
N LEU A 210 20.18 -21.72 11.88
CA LEU A 210 21.62 -21.85 11.73
C LEU A 210 21.92 -22.88 10.64
N THR A 211 22.24 -22.43 9.42
CA THR A 211 22.39 -23.32 8.26
C THR A 211 23.83 -23.87 8.14
N PHE A 212 24.83 -23.07 8.52
CA PHE A 212 26.22 -23.50 8.63
C PHE A 212 26.97 -22.60 9.62
N MET A 213 28.00 -23.14 10.28
CA MET A 213 28.96 -22.37 11.06
C MET A 213 30.35 -22.54 10.43
N PHE A 214 31.10 -21.45 10.34
CA PHE A 214 32.54 -21.55 10.08
C PHE A 214 33.21 -22.14 11.33
N VAL A 215 33.79 -23.33 11.20
CA VAL A 215 34.48 -24.01 12.31
C VAL A 215 35.87 -23.40 12.54
N ASP A 216 36.52 -22.97 11.46
CA ASP A 216 37.85 -22.40 11.53
C ASP A 216 37.83 -21.04 12.23
N ASN A 217 38.64 -20.91 13.29
CA ASN A 217 38.71 -19.72 14.15
C ASN A 217 37.41 -19.37 14.90
N ALA A 218 36.47 -20.31 15.04
CA ALA A 218 35.26 -20.10 15.84
C ALA A 218 35.56 -19.82 17.33
N VAL A 219 36.69 -20.33 17.82
CA VAL A 219 37.17 -20.16 19.19
C VAL A 219 38.64 -19.74 19.16
N TYR A 220 39.06 -18.94 20.14
CA TYR A 220 40.46 -18.56 20.33
C TYR A 220 40.87 -18.75 21.79
N LYS A 221 42.17 -18.96 22.05
CA LYS A 221 42.71 -18.99 23.41
C LYS A 221 42.61 -17.60 24.02
N ALA A 222 41.82 -17.46 25.07
CA ALA A 222 41.66 -16.21 25.81
C ALA A 222 42.50 -16.20 27.08
N CYS A 223 42.82 -14.99 27.55
CA CYS A 223 43.43 -14.71 28.84
C CYS A 223 42.61 -15.36 29.99
N PRO A 224 43.25 -16.09 30.92
CA PRO A 224 42.54 -16.86 31.96
C PRO A 224 42.12 -16.02 33.18
N GLN A 225 42.40 -14.72 33.18
CA GLN A 225 42.02 -13.82 34.28
C GLN A 225 40.54 -13.45 34.19
N GLU A 226 39.90 -13.31 35.35
CA GLU A 226 38.52 -12.84 35.43
C GLU A 226 38.37 -11.49 34.70
N GLN A 227 37.35 -11.38 33.83
CA GLN A 227 37.09 -10.21 32.97
C GLN A 227 38.13 -9.90 31.85
N CYS A 228 39.07 -10.80 31.57
CA CYS A 228 40.09 -10.60 30.54
C CYS A 228 39.75 -11.38 29.24
N ASN A 229 39.30 -10.69 28.18
CA ASN A 229 38.95 -11.33 26.89
C ASN A 229 40.04 -11.18 25.81
N LYS A 230 41.30 -10.91 26.20
CA LYS A 230 42.39 -10.74 25.22
C LYS A 230 42.75 -12.08 24.57
N LYS A 231 42.87 -12.08 23.25
CA LYS A 231 43.39 -13.21 22.48
C LYS A 231 44.87 -13.41 22.78
N LEU A 232 45.21 -14.63 23.16
CA LEU A 232 46.59 -15.07 23.32
C LEU A 232 47.12 -15.51 21.94
N PHE A 233 48.34 -15.06 21.61
CA PHE A 233 49.07 -15.49 20.42
C PHE A 233 49.96 -16.69 20.74
#